data_AF-A0A7S0CSR5-F1
#
_entry.id   AF-A0A7S0CSR5-F1
#
_cell.length_a   1.000
_cell.length_b   1.000
_cell.length_c   1.000
_cell.angle_alpha   90.00
_cell.angle_beta   90.00
_cell.angle_gamma   90.00
#
_symmetry.space_group_name_H-M   'P 1'
#
loop_
_entity.id
_entity.type
_entity.pdbx_description
1 polymer ?
#
loop_
_entity_poly.entity_id
_entity_poly.type
_entity_poly.pdbx_seq_one_letter_code
_entity_poly.pdbx_strand_id
1 'polypeptide(L)'
;VSKNEEEPSKEEGPRDGMEIYAGHVDDSACVWRNDTLRGTCFGLRCRGKGWESISTSTECSKKCCNLKDKCITWQFRKDIGCCIGGAVRHGHEGLRSVHWCEPTPPSPWTGHRLKSRGGGRCEWGDETLKGQCFGLGPVKPPKSKQLCADGCCKDPDCTLWQWRDDKGCFWGKTNNCLPAADPVQMHPYIGKRKPVDKKRVMGNGWLRPEKN
;
A
#
# COMPACT_ATOMS: atom_id res chain seq x y z
N VAL A 1 10.63 -83.11 30.09
CA VAL A 1 11.19 -82.69 28.80
C VAL A 1 11.34 -81.18 28.84
N SER A 2 12.55 -80.72 29.16
CA SER A 2 12.90 -79.30 29.28
C SER A 2 13.07 -78.71 27.89
N LYS A 3 12.50 -77.52 27.63
CA LYS A 3 12.87 -76.68 26.50
C LYS A 3 13.03 -75.25 27.00
N ASN A 4 14.29 -74.81 26.98
CA ASN A 4 14.72 -73.43 27.10
C ASN A 4 14.40 -72.73 25.77
N GLU A 5 13.86 -71.51 25.83
CA GLU A 5 13.81 -70.60 24.67
C GLU A 5 14.65 -69.37 25.02
N GLU A 6 15.66 -69.13 24.18
CA GLU A 6 16.67 -68.07 24.26
C GLU A 6 16.10 -66.70 23.87
N GLU A 7 16.49 -65.67 24.62
CA GLU A 7 16.29 -64.25 24.27
C GLU A 7 17.27 -63.79 23.18
N PRO A 8 16.85 -62.95 22.22
CA PRO A 8 17.77 -62.33 21.26
C PRO A 8 18.44 -61.06 21.82
N SER A 9 19.75 -61.02 21.65
CA SER A 9 20.67 -59.92 21.99
C SER A 9 20.44 -58.66 21.15
N LYS A 10 20.44 -57.50 21.81
CA LYS A 10 20.44 -56.17 21.19
C LYS A 10 21.87 -55.79 20.75
N GLU A 11 22.06 -55.57 19.46
CA GLU A 11 23.24 -54.88 18.93
C GLU A 11 23.10 -53.37 19.13
N GLU A 12 24.04 -52.77 19.88
CA GLU A 12 24.22 -51.32 19.97
C GLU A 12 25.19 -50.88 18.85
N GLY A 13 24.65 -50.16 17.86
CA GLY A 13 25.45 -49.53 16.81
C GLY A 13 26.10 -48.20 17.26
N PRO A 14 27.21 -47.78 16.61
CA PRO A 14 28.00 -46.64 17.01
C PRO A 14 27.26 -45.31 16.78
N ARG A 15 27.32 -44.44 17.79
CA ARG A 15 26.83 -43.05 17.72
C ARG A 15 27.88 -42.18 17.02
N ASP A 16 27.82 -42.14 15.69
CA ASP A 16 28.59 -41.18 14.92
C ASP A 16 28.03 -39.76 15.10
N GLY A 17 28.95 -38.84 15.37
CA GLY A 17 28.69 -37.45 15.70
C GLY A 17 27.92 -36.72 14.61
N MET A 18 26.73 -36.25 14.97
CA MET A 18 25.97 -35.30 14.17
C MET A 18 26.61 -33.92 14.33
N GLU A 19 27.61 -33.63 13.48
CA GLU A 19 28.04 -32.26 13.22
C GLU A 19 26.84 -31.49 12.68
N ILE A 20 26.30 -30.59 13.51
CA ILE A 20 25.31 -29.62 13.11
C ILE A 20 26.04 -28.62 12.20
N TYR A 21 26.11 -28.96 10.91
CA TYR A 21 26.42 -27.98 9.88
C TYR A 21 25.34 -26.90 9.97
N ALA A 22 25.71 -25.75 10.52
CA ALA A 22 24.96 -24.51 10.37
C ALA A 22 24.93 -24.21 8.88
N GLY A 23 23.94 -24.79 8.19
CA GLY A 23 23.71 -24.60 6.78
C GLY A 23 23.75 -23.11 6.50
N HIS A 24 24.64 -22.72 5.60
CA HIS A 24 24.66 -21.39 5.05
C HIS A 24 23.32 -21.22 4.34
N VAL A 25 22.32 -20.68 5.07
CA VAL A 25 21.03 -20.33 4.48
C VAL A 25 21.36 -19.25 3.48
N ASP A 26 21.32 -19.63 2.21
CA ASP A 26 21.51 -18.73 1.09
C ASP A 26 20.45 -17.62 1.21
N ASP A 27 20.86 -16.47 1.76
CA ASP A 27 20.04 -15.29 2.08
C ASP A 27 19.60 -14.56 0.78
N SER A 28 19.58 -15.26 -0.36
CA SER A 28 19.68 -14.69 -1.71
C SER A 28 18.43 -14.82 -2.57
N ALA A 29 17.23 -14.73 -2.00
CA ALA A 29 16.10 -14.14 -2.72
C ALA A 29 14.98 -13.74 -1.75
N CYS A 30 14.75 -12.44 -1.57
CA CYS A 30 13.47 -12.04 -1.01
C CYS A 30 12.35 -12.51 -1.91
N VAL A 31 11.52 -13.40 -1.37
CA VAL A 31 10.32 -13.87 -2.04
C VAL A 31 9.29 -12.72 -2.00
N TRP A 32 9.04 -12.14 -3.16
CA TRP A 32 8.01 -11.13 -3.36
C TRP A 32 6.71 -11.80 -3.80
N ARG A 33 5.57 -11.23 -3.40
CA ARG A 33 4.29 -11.66 -3.95
C ARG A 33 4.16 -11.24 -5.42
N ASN A 34 3.27 -11.94 -6.14
CA ASN A 34 3.02 -11.67 -7.55
C ASN A 34 2.25 -10.36 -7.80
N ASP A 35 1.53 -9.82 -6.82
CA ASP A 35 0.84 -8.54 -6.96
C ASP A 35 1.80 -7.37 -7.22
N THR A 36 1.33 -6.37 -7.95
CA THR A 36 2.10 -5.15 -8.28
C THR A 36 1.42 -3.94 -7.65
N LEU A 37 2.19 -3.11 -6.95
CA LEU A 37 1.69 -1.93 -6.25
C LEU A 37 1.87 -0.69 -7.13
N ARG A 38 0.88 -0.43 -8.00
CA ARG A 38 0.95 0.64 -9.01
C ARG A 38 0.47 2.01 -8.52
N GLY A 39 -0.50 2.03 -7.62
CA GLY A 39 -0.97 3.25 -6.96
C GLY A 39 -0.07 3.68 -5.81
N THR A 40 -0.46 4.72 -5.08
CA THR A 40 0.28 5.19 -3.90
C THR A 40 0.00 4.30 -2.70
N CYS A 41 1.04 3.87 -1.98
CA CYS A 41 0.90 3.21 -0.67
C CYS A 41 1.13 4.19 0.48
N PHE A 42 0.14 4.30 1.36
CA PHE A 42 0.21 5.12 2.56
C PHE A 42 0.96 4.40 3.69
N GLY A 43 1.83 5.13 4.39
CA GLY A 43 2.65 4.61 5.50
C GLY A 43 4.08 4.20 5.13
N LEU A 44 4.42 4.24 3.85
CA LEU A 44 5.81 4.06 3.42
C LEU A 44 6.61 5.34 3.67
N ARG A 45 7.90 5.19 3.96
CA ARG A 45 8.84 6.30 4.04
C ARG A 45 9.58 6.37 2.71
N CYS A 46 9.60 7.52 2.06
CA CYS A 46 10.25 7.71 0.74
C CYS A 46 11.60 8.42 0.79
N ARG A 47 11.99 8.89 1.97
CA ARG A 47 13.23 9.64 2.20
C ARG A 47 13.76 9.28 3.59
N GLY A 48 15.06 9.11 3.71
CA GLY A 48 15.75 8.76 4.94
C GLY A 48 17.24 8.62 4.69
N LYS A 49 18.05 8.76 5.75
CA LYS A 49 19.51 8.67 5.67
C LYS A 49 19.93 7.32 5.04
N GLY A 50 20.71 7.40 3.96
CA GLY A 50 21.35 6.27 3.27
C GLY A 50 20.53 5.69 2.10
N TRP A 51 19.53 6.44 1.62
CA TRP A 51 18.56 6.04 0.58
C TRP A 51 18.61 7.00 -0.60
N GLU A 52 19.36 8.10 -0.48
CA GLU A 52 19.52 9.17 -1.45
C GLU A 52 20.20 8.70 -2.74
N SER A 53 20.96 7.60 -2.67
CA SER A 53 21.63 7.00 -3.82
C SER A 53 20.79 5.99 -4.60
N ILE A 54 19.58 5.65 -4.14
CA ILE A 54 18.74 4.65 -4.81
C ILE A 54 18.05 5.28 -6.01
N SER A 55 18.47 4.89 -7.21
CA SER A 55 18.04 5.48 -8.48
C SER A 55 17.18 4.54 -9.32
N THR A 56 17.06 3.27 -8.91
CA THR A 56 16.29 2.26 -9.64
C THR A 56 15.35 1.44 -8.73
N SER A 57 14.31 0.86 -9.33
CA SER A 57 13.40 -0.05 -8.64
C SER A 57 14.10 -1.33 -8.18
N THR A 58 15.08 -1.83 -8.94
CA THR A 58 15.90 -2.99 -8.58
C THR A 58 16.71 -2.74 -7.32
N GLU A 59 17.37 -1.58 -7.21
CA GLU A 59 18.09 -1.18 -6.00
C GLU A 59 17.15 -0.99 -4.81
N CYS A 60 15.97 -0.39 -5.04
CA CYS A 60 14.96 -0.23 -4.00
C CYS A 60 14.48 -1.58 -3.44
N SER A 61 14.20 -2.53 -4.32
CA SER A 61 13.84 -3.91 -3.97
C SER A 61 14.93 -4.60 -3.16
N LYS A 62 16.19 -4.55 -3.64
CA LYS A 62 17.37 -5.10 -2.95
C LYS A 62 17.55 -4.47 -1.56
N LYS A 63 17.42 -3.14 -1.46
CA LYS A 63 17.51 -2.44 -0.18
C LYS A 63 16.46 -2.92 0.81
N CYS A 64 15.19 -2.98 0.39
CA CYS A 64 14.11 -3.52 1.22
C CYS A 64 14.37 -4.98 1.61
N CYS A 65 14.97 -5.76 0.70
CA CYS A 65 15.33 -7.14 0.99
C CYS A 65 16.34 -7.24 2.14
N ASN A 66 17.44 -6.48 2.06
CA ASN A 66 18.53 -6.47 3.03
C ASN A 66 18.09 -5.97 4.43
N LEU A 67 16.98 -5.24 4.51
CA LEU A 67 16.38 -4.81 5.77
C LEU A 67 15.59 -5.91 6.48
N LYS A 68 15.51 -7.12 5.89
CA LYS A 68 14.80 -8.29 6.43
C LYS A 68 13.39 -7.91 6.89
N ASP A 69 13.06 -8.17 8.14
CA ASP A 69 11.75 -7.89 8.74
C ASP A 69 11.41 -6.41 8.91
N LYS A 70 12.41 -5.51 8.82
CA LYS A 70 12.18 -4.07 8.91
C LYS A 70 11.57 -3.49 7.63
N CYS A 71 11.54 -4.26 6.55
CA CYS A 71 10.89 -3.88 5.30
C CYS A 71 10.07 -5.04 4.73
N ILE A 72 8.77 -4.82 4.65
CA ILE A 72 7.81 -5.77 4.06
C ILE A 72 7.37 -5.28 2.68
N THR A 73 7.27 -3.97 2.51
CA THR A 73 6.77 -3.34 1.30
C THR A 73 7.75 -2.30 0.79
N TRP A 74 7.94 -2.26 -0.53
CA TRP A 74 8.62 -1.17 -1.20
C TRP A 74 7.83 -0.66 -2.41
N GLN A 75 8.06 0.61 -2.74
CA GLN A 75 7.64 1.25 -3.97
C GLN A 75 8.76 2.14 -4.48
N PHE A 76 8.87 2.28 -5.80
CA PHE A 76 9.84 3.15 -6.43
C PHE A 76 9.13 3.99 -7.51
N ARG A 77 9.51 5.26 -7.57
CA ARG A 77 9.14 6.17 -8.66
C ARG A 77 10.33 7.06 -8.98
N LYS A 78 10.61 7.32 -10.26
CA LYS A 78 11.85 8.01 -10.69
C LYS A 78 12.01 9.40 -10.07
N ASP A 79 10.92 10.13 -9.87
CA ASP A 79 10.87 11.48 -9.30
C ASP A 79 10.85 11.52 -7.77
N ILE A 80 10.42 10.44 -7.11
CA ILE A 80 10.31 10.36 -5.64
C ILE A 80 11.49 9.61 -5.04
N GLY A 81 12.00 8.61 -5.73
CA GLY A 81 12.97 7.64 -5.25
C GLY A 81 12.32 6.40 -4.64
N CYS A 82 13.04 5.77 -3.72
CA CYS A 82 12.65 4.53 -3.07
C CYS A 82 11.84 4.79 -1.80
N CYS A 83 10.64 4.21 -1.75
CA CYS A 83 9.78 4.17 -0.59
C CYS A 83 9.76 2.77 0.02
N ILE A 84 9.97 2.65 1.32
CA ILE A 84 9.97 1.37 2.04
C ILE A 84 9.20 1.45 3.35
N GLY A 85 8.70 0.31 3.83
CA GLY A 85 7.97 0.26 5.09
C GLY A 85 7.45 -1.12 5.47
N GLY A 86 6.59 -1.12 6.49
CA GLY A 86 5.92 -2.31 6.99
C GLY A 86 4.84 -2.83 6.03
N ALA A 87 4.02 -3.75 6.53
CA ALA A 87 2.97 -4.37 5.73
C ALA A 87 1.91 -3.35 5.32
N VAL A 88 1.62 -3.31 4.01
CA VAL A 88 0.52 -2.54 3.42
C VAL A 88 -0.55 -3.47 2.89
N ARG A 89 -1.77 -2.93 2.78
CA ARG A 89 -2.86 -3.59 2.07
C ARG A 89 -2.95 -3.18 0.64
N HIS A 90 -3.53 -4.05 -0.18
CA HIS A 90 -3.86 -3.71 -1.55
C HIS A 90 -5.37 -3.56 -1.68
N GLY A 91 -5.85 -2.34 -1.98
CA GLY A 91 -7.28 -2.05 -2.06
C GLY A 91 -8.04 -2.36 -0.76
N HIS A 92 -9.15 -3.10 -0.86
CA HIS A 92 -10.09 -3.38 0.23
C HIS A 92 -9.83 -4.71 0.98
N GLU A 93 -8.57 -5.18 1.06
CA GLU A 93 -8.25 -6.36 1.89
C GLU A 93 -8.72 -6.12 3.34
N GLY A 94 -9.85 -6.73 3.74
CA GLY A 94 -10.73 -6.30 4.85
C GLY A 94 -10.20 -6.43 6.28
N LEU A 95 -9.09 -5.77 6.60
CA LEU A 95 -8.56 -5.69 7.97
C LEU A 95 -8.63 -4.21 8.47
N ARG A 96 -8.31 -3.96 9.75
CA ARG A 96 -8.23 -2.61 10.37
C ARG A 96 -6.78 -2.11 10.41
N SER A 97 -6.31 -1.38 9.41
CA SER A 97 -4.97 -0.76 9.37
C SER A 97 -5.07 0.55 8.62
N VAL A 98 -4.26 1.48 9.06
CA VAL A 98 -4.08 2.80 8.47
C VAL A 98 -3.20 2.79 7.21
N HIS A 99 -2.55 1.65 6.90
CA HIS A 99 -1.64 1.48 5.76
C HIS A 99 -2.30 0.69 4.63
N TRP A 100 -2.41 1.32 3.46
CA TRP A 100 -3.10 0.77 2.30
C TRP A 100 -2.48 1.32 1.00
N CYS A 101 -2.67 0.60 -0.09
CA CYS A 101 -2.22 0.95 -1.43
C CYS A 101 -3.42 1.02 -2.37
N GLU A 102 -3.44 2.08 -3.18
CA GLU A 102 -4.34 2.15 -4.33
C GLU A 102 -4.01 1.03 -5.34
N PRO A 103 -4.99 0.22 -5.75
CA PRO A 103 -4.76 -0.83 -6.73
C PRO A 103 -4.62 -0.30 -8.16
N THR A 104 -5.18 0.88 -8.42
CA THR A 104 -5.05 1.54 -9.72
C THR A 104 -3.93 2.58 -9.69
N PRO A 105 -3.23 2.79 -10.81
CA PRO A 105 -2.22 3.84 -10.88
C PRO A 105 -2.83 5.22 -10.61
N PRO A 106 -2.02 6.22 -10.19
CA PRO A 106 -2.46 7.59 -10.14
C PRO A 106 -3.01 8.01 -11.51
N SER A 107 -4.14 8.70 -11.50
CA SER A 107 -4.84 9.15 -12.70
C SER A 107 -5.48 10.51 -12.41
N PRO A 108 -5.52 11.44 -13.38
CA PRO A 108 -6.11 12.76 -13.18
C PRO A 108 -7.59 12.64 -12.80
N TRP A 109 -7.97 13.46 -11.84
CA TRP A 109 -9.37 13.67 -11.50
C TRP A 109 -9.96 14.78 -12.36
N THR A 110 -11.27 14.75 -12.52
CA THR A 110 -12.00 15.90 -13.02
C THR A 110 -12.95 16.39 -11.94
N GLY A 111 -12.93 17.67 -11.63
CA GLY A 111 -13.76 18.21 -10.57
C GLY A 111 -13.60 19.71 -10.46
N HIS A 112 -14.54 20.35 -9.79
CA HIS A 112 -14.57 21.80 -9.65
C HIS A 112 -15.04 22.18 -8.25
N ARG A 113 -14.52 23.32 -7.76
CA ARG A 113 -15.06 23.97 -6.56
C ARG A 113 -16.31 24.77 -6.94
N LEU A 114 -17.29 24.78 -6.05
CA LEU A 114 -18.46 25.63 -6.16
C LEU A 114 -18.03 27.09 -5.97
N LYS A 115 -18.35 27.95 -6.94
CA LYS A 115 -18.13 29.39 -6.86
C LYS A 115 -19.33 30.09 -6.25
N SER A 116 -20.53 29.76 -6.73
CA SER A 116 -21.78 30.31 -6.21
C SER A 116 -22.95 29.32 -6.39
N ARG A 117 -23.99 29.47 -5.57
CA ARG A 117 -25.24 28.70 -5.67
C ARG A 117 -26.42 29.64 -5.48
N GLY A 118 -27.39 29.59 -6.41
CA GLY A 118 -28.59 30.42 -6.36
C GLY A 118 -29.61 30.04 -7.44
N GLY A 119 -30.91 30.21 -7.16
CA GLY A 119 -31.97 29.96 -8.14
C GLY A 119 -32.01 28.53 -8.71
N GLY A 120 -31.59 27.53 -7.91
CA GLY A 120 -31.50 26.13 -8.36
C GLY A 120 -30.34 25.84 -9.32
N ARG A 121 -29.41 26.79 -9.49
CA ARG A 121 -28.23 26.64 -10.34
C ARG A 121 -26.95 26.75 -9.51
N CYS A 122 -25.90 26.09 -9.99
CA CYS A 122 -24.57 26.16 -9.42
C CYS A 122 -23.60 26.71 -10.46
N GLU A 123 -22.81 27.68 -10.04
CA GLU A 123 -21.68 28.18 -10.79
C GLU A 123 -20.42 27.49 -10.26
N TRP A 124 -19.73 26.76 -11.14
CA TRP A 124 -18.47 26.09 -10.82
C TRP A 124 -17.30 27.01 -11.16
N GLY A 125 -16.21 26.94 -10.38
CA GLY A 125 -14.98 27.67 -10.71
C GLY A 125 -14.28 27.09 -11.94
N ASP A 126 -13.51 27.92 -12.63
CA ASP A 126 -12.78 27.55 -13.86
C ASP A 126 -11.63 26.57 -13.61
N GLU A 127 -11.08 26.56 -12.39
CA GLU A 127 -9.99 25.67 -12.01
C GLU A 127 -10.46 24.21 -11.96
N THR A 128 -9.86 23.36 -12.80
CA THR A 128 -10.08 21.92 -12.77
C THR A 128 -9.19 21.26 -11.69
N LEU A 129 -9.82 20.59 -10.74
CA LEU A 129 -9.17 19.85 -9.66
C LEU A 129 -8.62 18.51 -10.18
N LYS A 130 -7.40 18.55 -10.74
CA LYS A 130 -6.72 17.36 -11.30
C LYS A 130 -6.19 16.38 -10.25
N GLY A 131 -5.89 16.86 -9.05
CA GLY A 131 -5.43 16.04 -7.91
C GLY A 131 -6.61 15.46 -7.11
N GLN A 132 -6.39 14.37 -6.37
CA GLN A 132 -7.42 13.81 -5.49
C GLN A 132 -7.70 14.75 -4.31
N CYS A 133 -8.98 14.94 -3.98
CA CYS A 133 -9.42 15.58 -2.75
C CYS A 133 -9.83 14.52 -1.72
N PHE A 134 -9.41 14.74 -0.48
CA PHE A 134 -9.68 13.85 0.64
C PHE A 134 -10.85 14.36 1.49
N GLY A 135 -11.61 13.43 2.06
CA GLY A 135 -12.75 13.76 2.94
C GLY A 135 -14.08 13.97 2.21
N LEU A 136 -14.22 13.53 0.96
CA LEU A 136 -15.48 13.60 0.20
C LEU A 136 -16.48 12.47 0.53
N GLY A 137 -16.13 11.60 1.48
CA GLY A 137 -16.95 10.45 1.84
C GLY A 137 -16.94 9.33 0.80
N PRO A 138 -17.96 8.44 0.81
CA PRO A 138 -18.03 7.30 -0.10
C PRO A 138 -18.37 7.70 -1.53
N VAL A 139 -18.11 6.79 -2.47
CA VAL A 139 -18.56 6.88 -3.86
C VAL A 139 -20.07 7.12 -3.89
N LYS A 140 -20.50 8.08 -4.70
CA LYS A 140 -21.90 8.47 -4.87
C LYS A 140 -22.53 7.71 -6.04
N PRO A 141 -23.87 7.51 -6.03
CA PRO A 141 -24.57 6.74 -7.06
C PRO A 141 -24.41 7.19 -8.52
N PRO A 142 -24.26 8.50 -8.84
CA PRO A 142 -24.17 8.96 -10.23
C PRO A 142 -23.05 8.30 -11.03
N LYS A 143 -23.37 7.90 -12.26
CA LYS A 143 -22.46 7.19 -13.17
C LYS A 143 -21.90 8.06 -14.30
N SER A 144 -22.04 9.38 -14.20
CA SER A 144 -21.42 10.30 -15.15
C SER A 144 -20.89 11.53 -14.45
N LYS A 145 -19.89 12.16 -15.07
CA LYS A 145 -19.31 13.43 -14.64
C LYS A 145 -20.38 14.52 -14.46
N GLN A 146 -21.30 14.67 -15.41
CA GLN A 146 -22.35 15.69 -15.34
C GLN A 146 -23.30 15.44 -14.17
N LEU A 147 -23.77 14.20 -14.01
CA LEU A 147 -24.65 13.85 -12.89
C LEU A 147 -23.95 13.96 -11.53
N CYS A 148 -22.62 13.83 -11.50
CA CYS A 148 -21.81 14.08 -10.31
C CYS A 148 -21.84 15.55 -9.89
N ALA A 149 -21.65 16.46 -10.85
CA ALA A 149 -21.77 17.90 -10.64
C ALA A 149 -23.19 18.28 -10.22
N ASP A 150 -24.21 17.77 -10.90
CA ASP A 150 -25.61 18.05 -10.60
C ASP A 150 -26.01 17.53 -9.21
N GLY A 151 -25.49 16.36 -8.82
CA GLY A 151 -25.68 15.78 -7.48
C GLY A 151 -25.12 16.68 -6.38
N CYS A 152 -23.87 17.14 -6.55
CA CYS A 152 -23.29 18.14 -5.66
C CYS A 152 -24.05 19.47 -5.68
N CYS A 153 -24.61 19.87 -6.82
CA CYS A 153 -25.37 21.12 -6.88
C CYS A 153 -26.63 21.10 -6.00
N LYS A 154 -27.30 19.95 -5.95
CA LYS A 154 -28.51 19.72 -5.15
C LYS A 154 -28.22 19.53 -3.66
N ASP A 155 -27.00 19.14 -3.32
CA ASP A 155 -26.57 18.91 -1.94
C ASP A 155 -26.15 20.25 -1.28
N PRO A 156 -26.91 20.76 -0.30
CA PRO A 156 -26.66 22.08 0.31
C PRO A 156 -25.27 22.18 0.97
N ASP A 157 -24.71 21.07 1.44
CA ASP A 157 -23.40 21.04 2.12
C ASP A 157 -22.23 20.85 1.14
N CYS A 158 -22.51 20.51 -0.11
CA CYS A 158 -21.46 20.30 -1.08
C CYS A 158 -20.80 21.62 -1.53
N THR A 159 -19.47 21.68 -1.45
CA THR A 159 -18.67 22.81 -1.97
C THR A 159 -17.73 22.39 -3.10
N LEU A 160 -17.59 21.09 -3.38
CA LEU A 160 -16.84 20.59 -4.52
C LEU A 160 -17.24 19.15 -4.87
N TRP A 161 -17.02 18.79 -6.12
CA TRP A 161 -17.19 17.43 -6.63
C TRP A 161 -15.96 16.97 -7.40
N GLN A 162 -15.77 15.66 -7.48
CA GLN A 162 -14.74 14.99 -8.27
C GLN A 162 -15.26 13.71 -8.91
N TRP A 163 -14.78 13.46 -10.11
CA TRP A 163 -15.10 12.32 -10.95
C TRP A 163 -13.82 11.68 -11.47
N ARG A 164 -13.82 10.34 -11.53
CA ARG A 164 -12.82 9.54 -12.24
C ARG A 164 -13.50 8.32 -12.84
N ASP A 165 -13.18 7.96 -14.08
CA ASP A 165 -13.91 6.90 -14.79
C ASP A 165 -13.81 5.53 -14.10
N ASP A 166 -12.70 5.22 -13.42
CA ASP A 166 -12.49 3.97 -12.69
C ASP A 166 -12.98 3.99 -11.22
N LYS A 167 -13.30 5.16 -10.66
CA LYS A 167 -13.73 5.31 -9.25
C LYS A 167 -15.14 5.86 -9.07
N GLY A 168 -15.69 6.49 -10.10
CA GLY A 168 -16.99 7.14 -10.08
C GLY A 168 -16.95 8.53 -9.43
N CYS A 169 -18.05 8.85 -8.77
CA CYS A 169 -18.36 10.19 -8.31
C CYS A 169 -18.12 10.39 -6.81
N PHE A 170 -17.57 11.52 -6.42
CA PHE A 170 -17.39 11.95 -5.04
C PHE A 170 -17.75 13.42 -4.91
N TRP A 171 -18.42 13.82 -3.83
CA TRP A 171 -18.69 15.23 -3.57
C TRP A 171 -18.92 15.49 -2.09
N GLY A 172 -18.67 16.73 -1.65
CA GLY A 172 -18.80 17.15 -0.27
C GLY A 172 -18.09 18.48 0.00
N LYS A 173 -17.65 18.67 1.25
CA LYS A 173 -16.97 19.89 1.72
C LYS A 173 -15.56 19.58 2.20
N THR A 174 -14.55 20.07 1.51
CA THR A 174 -13.14 19.93 1.93
C THR A 174 -12.25 20.97 1.27
N ASN A 175 -11.16 21.33 1.96
CA ASN A 175 -10.07 22.13 1.39
C ASN A 175 -8.84 21.27 1.07
N ASN A 176 -8.87 19.98 1.42
CA ASN A 176 -7.73 19.07 1.33
C ASN A 176 -7.67 18.39 -0.04
N CYS A 177 -7.26 19.14 -1.06
CA CYS A 177 -6.97 18.61 -2.38
C CYS A 177 -5.47 18.56 -2.60
N LEU A 178 -4.99 17.47 -3.20
CA LEU A 178 -3.67 17.48 -3.81
C LEU A 178 -3.64 18.59 -4.88
N PRO A 179 -2.53 19.34 -5.00
CA PRO A 179 -2.41 20.38 -6.01
C PRO A 179 -2.71 19.81 -7.40
N ALA A 180 -3.16 20.66 -8.33
CA ALA A 180 -3.41 20.27 -9.72
C ALA A 180 -2.21 19.48 -10.20
N ALA A 181 -2.42 18.18 -10.43
CA ALA A 181 -1.35 17.21 -10.44
C ALA A 181 -0.27 17.66 -11.42
N ASP A 182 0.91 17.98 -10.87
CA ASP A 182 2.13 18.00 -11.68
C ASP A 182 2.11 16.68 -12.46
N PRO A 183 2.23 16.68 -13.80
CA PRO A 183 2.29 15.46 -14.60
C PRO A 183 3.24 14.41 -14.01
N VAL A 184 4.31 14.87 -13.34
CA VAL A 184 5.27 14.03 -12.62
C VAL A 184 4.65 13.22 -11.48
N GLN A 185 3.65 13.77 -10.78
CA GLN A 185 2.94 13.09 -9.70
C GLN A 185 1.99 11.98 -10.19
N MET A 186 1.69 11.93 -11.50
CA MET A 186 0.82 10.94 -12.12
C MET A 186 1.56 9.69 -12.63
N HIS A 187 2.89 9.63 -12.51
CA HIS A 187 3.61 8.42 -12.83
C HIS A 187 3.22 7.27 -11.87
N PRO A 188 2.97 6.06 -12.41
CA PRO A 188 2.70 4.90 -11.57
C PRO A 188 3.95 4.53 -10.76
N TYR A 189 3.73 4.05 -9.54
CA TYR A 189 4.79 3.40 -8.79
C TYR A 189 5.06 2.00 -9.35
N ILE A 190 6.29 1.53 -9.14
CA ILE A 190 6.62 0.11 -9.25
C ILE A 190 6.88 -0.36 -7.83
N GLY A 191 6.15 -1.36 -7.37
CA GLY A 191 6.32 -1.85 -6.01
C GLY A 191 5.85 -3.28 -5.82
N LYS A 192 6.36 -3.87 -4.74
CA LYS A 192 6.08 -5.25 -4.33
C LYS A 192 6.01 -5.32 -2.81
N ARG A 193 5.42 -6.41 -2.32
CA ARG A 193 5.39 -6.74 -0.89
C ARG A 193 5.70 -8.21 -0.65
N LYS A 194 6.37 -8.50 0.47
CA LYS A 194 6.66 -9.86 0.93
C LYS A 194 5.36 -10.54 1.38
N PRO A 195 5.28 -11.88 1.35
CA PRO A 195 4.27 -12.61 2.11
C PRO A 195 4.34 -12.20 3.58
N VAL A 196 3.18 -11.96 4.21
CA VAL A 196 3.10 -11.67 5.64
C VAL A 196 2.34 -12.80 6.28
N ASP A 197 2.93 -13.43 7.29
CA ASP A 197 2.21 -14.42 8.10
C ASP A 197 1.02 -13.71 8.78
N LYS A 198 -0.19 -14.25 8.58
CA LYS A 198 -1.43 -13.74 9.17
C LYS A 198 -1.33 -13.59 10.69
N LYS A 199 -0.54 -14.45 11.37
CA LYS A 199 -0.33 -14.37 12.83
C LYS A 199 0.42 -13.10 13.25
N ARG A 200 1.33 -12.60 12.42
CA ARG A 200 2.18 -11.44 12.72
C ARG A 200 1.47 -10.10 12.56
N VAL A 201 0.42 -10.05 11.74
CA VAL A 201 -0.36 -8.83 11.45
C VAL A 201 -1.16 -8.33 12.66
N MET A 202 -1.53 -9.23 13.58
CA MET A 202 -2.36 -8.87 14.75
C MET A 202 -1.56 -8.46 15.99
N GLY A 203 -0.25 -8.75 16.04
CA GLY A 203 0.56 -8.56 17.26
C GLY A 203 1.39 -7.28 17.31
N ASN A 204 1.82 -6.75 16.16
CA ASN A 204 2.77 -5.63 16.14
C ASN A 204 2.06 -4.36 15.68
N GLY A 205 1.44 -3.68 16.63
CA GLY A 205 1.23 -2.25 16.51
C GLY A 205 2.58 -1.60 16.20
N TRP A 206 2.78 -1.21 14.94
CA TRP A 206 3.80 -0.24 14.54
C TRP A 206 3.46 1.17 15.06
N LEU A 207 2.76 1.25 16.21
CA LEU A 207 2.71 2.43 17.05
C LEU A 207 4.14 2.62 17.57
N ARG A 208 4.64 3.84 17.39
CA ARG A 208 5.98 4.25 17.82
C ARG A 208 6.18 3.79 19.28
N PRO A 209 7.39 3.37 19.69
CA PRO A 209 7.72 3.50 21.09
C PRO A 209 7.59 4.99 21.41
N GLU A 210 6.55 5.35 22.17
CA GLU A 210 6.53 6.64 22.84
C GLU A 210 7.77 6.66 23.73
N LYS A 211 8.64 7.63 23.48
CA LYS A 211 9.76 7.91 24.37
C LYS A 211 9.14 8.43 25.67
N ASN A 212 9.20 7.63 26.72
CA ASN A 212 9.23 8.15 28.09
C ASN A 212 10.62 8.71 28.36
#